data_AF-A0A2H2Z154-F1
#
_entry.id   AF-A0A2H2Z154-F1
#
_cell.length_a   1.000
_cell.length_b   1.000
_cell.length_c   1.000
_cell.angle_alpha   90.00
_cell.angle_beta   90.00
_cell.angle_gamma   90.00
#
_symmetry.space_group_name_H-M   'P 1'
#
loop_
_entity.id
_entity.type
_entity.pdbx_description
1 polymer ?
#
loop_
_entity_poly.entity_id
_entity_poly.type
_entity_poly.pdbx_seq_one_letter_code
_entity_poly.pdbx_strand_id
1 'polypeptide(L)'
;MDRLFPRENRPAGHSSSSDDLSSSTLLGRLSSPGIFSASKGPLPSSSSRDEQLRPTDLYRACFATFSNDAIKGKAQEEEVAEADSLEQLKEAFAQEGVELYTSAVEKLAEAKREMTLEVEDFATFASSMAADIDELYFNLSYPLSKTLCHSKSFSQATIEAHLANAKEELTKAESELGLLHREWLDLIQLQEDLRQELLRMEEGPVANGEATNEDEYYAEMASFKQEIERIVAESNQAIDEIEENYREEAHAQSMRILQAMLVD
;
A
#
# COMPACT_ATOMS: atom_id res chain seq x y z
N MET A 1 12.69 -53.23 -26.72
CA MET A 1 11.88 -52.25 -25.97
C MET A 1 12.76 -51.03 -25.80
N ASP A 2 12.69 -50.18 -26.81
CA ASP A 2 13.50 -48.99 -26.98
C ASP A 2 13.05 -47.85 -26.05
N ARG A 3 14.02 -47.01 -25.71
CA ARG A 3 13.92 -45.90 -24.76
C ARG A 3 12.97 -44.82 -25.28
N LEU A 4 11.95 -44.48 -24.50
CA LEU A 4 10.90 -43.50 -24.82
C LEU A 4 11.09 -42.14 -24.13
N PHE A 5 12.32 -41.68 -23.92
CA PHE A 5 12.55 -40.27 -23.55
C PHE A 5 13.81 -39.72 -24.22
N PRO A 6 13.70 -38.68 -25.06
CA PRO A 6 14.85 -37.93 -25.51
C PRO A 6 15.43 -37.11 -24.34
N ARG A 7 16.73 -37.29 -24.12
CA ARG A 7 17.57 -36.48 -23.24
C ARG A 7 18.55 -35.74 -24.13
N GLU A 8 18.39 -34.44 -24.34
CA GLU A 8 19.45 -33.56 -24.89
C GLU A 8 19.03 -32.09 -24.70
N ASN A 9 19.65 -31.35 -23.79
CA ASN A 9 20.94 -30.64 -23.84
C ASN A 9 20.76 -29.16 -24.20
N ARG A 10 21.15 -28.33 -23.22
CA ARG A 10 21.39 -26.89 -23.35
C ARG A 10 22.72 -26.67 -24.08
N PRO A 11 22.84 -25.60 -24.87
CA PRO A 11 23.86 -24.58 -24.54
C PRO A 11 23.26 -23.17 -24.69
N ALA A 12 23.31 -22.34 -23.65
CA ALA A 12 24.41 -21.44 -23.29
C ALA A 12 24.53 -20.24 -24.24
N GLY A 13 24.21 -19.06 -23.73
CA GLY A 13 24.72 -17.82 -24.29
C GLY A 13 23.78 -16.64 -24.26
N HIS A 14 23.98 -15.82 -23.24
CA HIS A 14 23.94 -14.35 -23.31
C HIS A 14 22.60 -13.62 -23.09
N SER A 15 22.56 -13.03 -21.89
CA SER A 15 22.35 -11.59 -21.67
C SER A 15 20.93 -11.04 -21.81
N SER A 16 20.27 -10.87 -20.67
CA SER A 16 19.67 -9.61 -20.19
C SER A 16 18.74 -9.98 -19.04
N SER A 17 19.14 -9.75 -17.79
CA SER A 17 18.57 -8.66 -16.99
C SER A 17 17.05 -8.56 -17.18
N SER A 18 16.28 -9.33 -16.42
CA SER A 18 14.90 -8.98 -16.13
C SER A 18 14.87 -7.98 -14.96
N ASP A 19 15.57 -6.87 -15.16
CA ASP A 19 15.23 -5.56 -14.63
C ASP A 19 14.85 -4.73 -15.86
N ASP A 20 13.55 -4.66 -16.11
CA ASP A 20 12.84 -3.62 -16.86
C ASP A 20 11.46 -3.59 -16.16
N LEU A 21 11.25 -2.88 -15.06
CA LEU A 21 11.27 -1.41 -14.97
C LEU A 21 10.69 -0.77 -16.24
N SER A 22 9.41 -1.04 -16.52
CA SER A 22 8.55 -0.11 -17.28
C SER A 22 7.48 0.48 -16.37
N SER A 23 7.97 1.39 -15.52
CA SER A 23 7.50 2.77 -15.41
C SER A 23 6.02 3.04 -15.64
N SER A 24 5.20 2.83 -14.62
CA SER A 24 4.10 3.76 -14.32
C SER A 24 4.52 4.72 -13.22
N THR A 25 5.47 5.59 -13.56
CA THR A 25 5.73 6.82 -12.81
C THR A 25 4.92 7.94 -13.44
N LEU A 26 3.75 8.21 -12.87
CA LEU A 26 3.25 9.57 -12.60
C LEU A 26 1.88 9.44 -11.91
N LEU A 27 1.76 10.04 -10.71
CA LEU A 27 0.56 10.17 -9.86
C LEU A 27 0.22 9.03 -8.88
N GLY A 28 1.20 8.50 -8.13
CA GLY A 28 0.96 7.56 -7.01
C GLY A 28 1.49 7.99 -5.64
N ARG A 29 2.17 9.13 -5.54
CA ARG A 29 2.63 9.75 -4.28
C ARG A 29 2.32 11.25 -4.46
N LEU A 30 1.36 11.84 -3.76
CA LEU A 30 1.48 12.26 -2.37
C LEU A 30 0.13 12.11 -1.66
N SER A 31 -0.06 11.05 -0.89
CA SER A 31 -1.15 10.96 0.08
C SER A 31 -0.70 10.19 1.31
N SER A 32 0.11 10.87 2.13
CA SER A 32 0.11 10.85 3.59
C SER A 32 1.45 11.43 4.09
N PRO A 33 1.43 12.30 5.11
CA PRO A 33 1.02 11.87 6.45
C PRO A 33 -0.01 12.80 7.11
N GLY A 34 -1.15 12.22 7.47
CA GLY A 34 -1.94 12.71 8.58
C GLY A 34 -1.13 12.56 9.86
N ILE A 35 -0.64 13.68 10.39
CA ILE A 35 -0.17 13.76 11.76
C ILE A 35 -1.11 14.75 12.46
N PHE A 36 -1.66 14.28 13.59
CA PHE A 36 -2.48 14.98 14.59
C PHE A 36 -4.00 15.00 14.37
N SER A 37 -4.67 13.91 14.78
CA SER A 37 -5.92 14.03 15.55
C SER A 37 -6.07 12.87 16.57
N ALA A 38 -5.87 13.23 17.84
CA ALA A 38 -6.28 12.67 19.14
C ALA A 38 -6.65 11.17 19.35
N SER A 39 -6.04 10.51 20.37
CA SER A 39 -6.74 10.16 21.65
C SER A 39 -5.92 9.33 22.68
N LYS A 40 -6.03 9.75 23.98
CA LYS A 40 -5.94 9.04 25.31
C LYS A 40 -4.68 8.21 25.66
N GLY A 41 -3.92 8.35 26.78
CA GLY A 41 -3.87 9.04 28.11
C GLY A 41 -2.67 8.39 28.90
N PRO A 42 -2.36 8.56 30.23
CA PRO A 42 -2.70 9.56 31.27
C PRO A 42 -1.47 10.25 31.97
N LEU A 43 -1.71 11.41 32.63
CA LEU A 43 -0.94 12.11 33.70
C LEU A 43 0.42 12.78 33.37
N PRO A 44 0.85 13.85 34.11
CA PRO A 44 0.23 14.47 35.29
C PRO A 44 -0.28 15.89 35.04
N SER A 45 -1.32 16.22 35.81
CA SER A 45 -1.72 17.59 36.10
C SER A 45 -0.53 18.38 36.65
N SER A 46 0.00 19.32 35.87
CA SER A 46 0.69 20.48 36.44
C SER A 46 -0.19 21.69 36.25
N SER A 47 -0.93 21.97 37.31
CA SER A 47 -1.56 23.24 37.59
C SER A 47 -0.46 24.31 37.69
N SER A 48 0.01 24.84 36.57
CA SER A 48 0.71 26.14 36.58
C SER A 48 -0.34 27.21 36.32
N ARG A 49 -0.86 27.71 37.43
CA ARG A 49 -1.66 28.92 37.59
C ARG A 49 -1.48 29.90 36.43
N ASP A 50 -2.61 30.29 35.84
CA ASP A 50 -2.87 31.69 35.49
C ASP A 50 -2.63 32.54 36.75
N GLU A 51 -1.37 32.75 37.11
CA GLU A 51 -0.97 33.92 37.86
C GLU A 51 -0.52 34.89 36.78
N GLN A 52 -1.51 35.63 36.29
CA GLN A 52 -1.39 36.96 35.74
C GLN A 52 -0.63 37.79 36.77
N LEU A 53 0.68 37.55 36.88
CA LEU A 53 1.59 38.32 37.70
C LEU A 53 1.51 39.71 37.11
N ARG A 54 0.88 40.61 37.87
CA ARG A 54 0.88 42.01 37.53
C ARG A 54 2.35 42.39 37.29
N PRO A 55 2.68 43.21 36.29
CA PRO A 55 4.06 43.64 36.04
C PRO A 55 4.80 44.11 37.30
N THR A 56 4.06 44.64 38.29
CA THR A 56 4.52 44.99 39.64
C THR A 56 5.04 43.83 40.51
N ASP A 57 4.56 42.60 40.32
CA ASP A 57 4.97 41.43 41.12
C ASP A 57 6.29 40.82 40.62
N LEU A 58 6.50 40.84 39.31
CA LEU A 58 7.75 40.40 38.67
C LEU A 58 8.90 41.37 39.03
N TYR A 59 8.58 42.67 39.07
CA TYR A 59 9.46 43.73 39.56
C TYR A 59 9.91 43.46 41.00
N ARG A 60 8.98 43.13 41.91
CA ARG A 60 9.27 42.86 43.32
C ARG A 60 10.15 41.62 43.53
N ALA A 61 9.97 40.59 42.68
CA ALA A 61 10.75 39.36 42.72
C ALA A 61 12.20 39.56 42.23
N CYS A 62 12.41 40.35 41.17
CA CYS A 62 13.75 40.73 40.72
C CYS A 62 14.43 41.65 41.74
N PHE A 63 13.69 42.53 42.42
CA PHE A 63 14.27 43.42 43.43
C PHE A 63 14.78 42.67 44.67
N ALA A 64 14.05 41.65 45.12
CA ALA A 64 14.42 40.84 46.27
C ALA A 64 15.71 40.03 46.07
N THR A 65 16.11 39.79 44.81
CA THR A 65 17.34 39.06 44.49
C THR A 65 18.60 39.94 44.49
N PHE A 66 18.46 41.27 44.34
CA PHE A 66 19.59 42.20 44.34
C PHE A 66 19.83 42.94 45.66
N SER A 67 18.81 43.08 46.52
CA SER A 67 18.92 43.84 47.78
C SER A 67 19.48 43.07 48.98
N ASN A 68 19.85 41.79 48.86
CA ASN A 68 20.34 41.00 50.00
C ASN A 68 21.87 41.03 50.23
N ASP A 69 22.67 41.59 49.32
CA ASP A 69 24.14 41.59 49.44
C ASP A 69 24.75 42.90 49.97
N ALA A 70 23.95 43.96 50.13
CA ALA A 70 24.41 45.21 50.70
C ALA A 70 23.73 45.42 52.06
N ILE A 71 24.50 45.31 53.14
CA ILE A 71 24.43 46.10 54.39
C ILE A 71 25.07 45.25 55.51
N LYS A 72 26.39 45.40 55.68
CA LYS A 72 27.05 45.18 56.96
C LYS A 72 28.27 46.09 57.09
N GLY A 73 28.04 47.36 57.42
CA GLY A 73 29.10 48.31 57.75
C GLY A 73 28.49 49.66 58.14
N LYS A 74 28.87 50.20 59.30
CA LYS A 74 28.35 51.44 59.89
C LYS A 74 28.99 52.68 59.26
N ALA A 75 28.21 53.69 58.86
CA ALA A 75 28.51 55.11 59.06
C ALA A 75 27.24 55.97 58.89
N GLN A 76 26.83 56.66 59.96
CA GLN A 76 25.62 57.50 59.99
C GLN A 76 25.83 58.87 59.32
N GLU A 77 24.80 59.28 58.57
CA GLU A 77 24.38 60.65 58.17
C GLU A 77 24.78 61.23 56.80
N GLU A 78 25.93 60.93 56.18
CA GLU A 78 26.17 61.29 54.76
C GLU A 78 25.67 60.22 53.77
N GLU A 79 25.60 58.97 54.23
CA GLU A 79 25.23 57.79 53.43
C GLU A 79 23.73 57.76 53.05
N VAL A 80 22.88 58.51 53.77
CA VAL A 80 21.41 58.49 53.56
C VAL A 80 21.02 59.24 52.28
N ALA A 81 21.70 60.34 51.95
CA ALA A 81 21.42 61.11 50.73
C ALA A 81 21.97 60.41 49.47
N GLU A 82 23.13 59.75 49.56
CA GLU A 82 23.66 58.93 48.48
C GLU A 82 22.82 57.67 48.25
N ALA A 83 22.36 57.00 49.32
CA ALA A 83 21.49 55.83 49.22
C ALA A 83 20.15 56.18 48.53
N ASP A 84 19.56 57.34 48.80
CA ASP A 84 18.30 57.79 48.18
C ASP A 84 18.48 58.10 46.68
N SER A 85 19.63 58.69 46.30
CA SER A 85 19.95 58.96 44.89
C SER A 85 20.25 57.69 44.08
N LEU A 86 20.89 56.70 44.71
CA LEU A 86 21.14 55.39 44.12
C LEU A 86 19.82 54.62 43.94
N GLU A 87 18.91 54.71 44.89
CA GLU A 87 17.60 54.07 44.81
C GLU A 87 16.72 54.71 43.73
N GLN A 88 16.73 56.04 43.60
CA GLN A 88 16.09 56.74 42.48
C GLN A 88 16.68 56.36 41.12
N LEU A 89 18.01 56.20 41.02
CA LEU A 89 18.64 55.77 39.78
C LEU A 89 18.23 54.34 39.40
N LYS A 90 18.16 53.44 40.39
CA LYS A 90 17.68 52.07 40.17
C LYS A 90 16.23 52.03 39.74
N GLU A 91 15.37 52.83 40.38
CA GLU A 91 13.96 52.92 40.02
C GLU A 91 13.78 53.50 38.62
N ALA A 92 14.52 54.55 38.25
CA ALA A 92 14.50 55.11 36.91
C ALA A 92 14.98 54.10 35.85
N PHE A 93 16.07 53.36 36.13
CA PHE A 93 16.58 52.35 35.22
C PHE A 93 15.59 51.19 35.03
N ALA A 94 14.91 50.78 36.12
CA ALA A 94 13.94 49.71 36.06
C ALA A 94 12.64 50.14 35.37
N GLN A 95 12.19 51.38 35.57
CA GLN A 95 11.06 51.98 34.86
C GLN A 95 11.34 52.07 33.35
N GLU A 96 12.51 52.60 32.96
CA GLU A 96 12.92 52.66 31.55
C GLU A 96 13.03 51.25 30.95
N GLY A 97 13.52 50.27 31.71
CA GLY A 97 13.57 48.87 31.32
C GLY A 97 12.18 48.27 31.05
N VAL A 98 11.19 48.60 31.89
CA VAL A 98 9.79 48.17 31.71
C VAL A 98 9.16 48.84 30.50
N GLU A 99 9.39 50.14 30.29
CA GLU A 99 8.88 50.88 29.13
C GLU A 99 9.48 50.33 27.83
N LEU A 100 10.79 50.08 27.80
CA LEU A 100 11.46 49.48 26.66
C LEU A 100 10.94 48.06 26.38
N TYR A 101 10.82 47.22 27.41
CA TYR A 101 10.31 45.86 27.25
C TYR A 101 8.87 45.86 26.73
N THR A 102 8.01 46.71 27.30
CA THR A 102 6.61 46.84 26.88
C THR A 102 6.51 47.31 25.43
N SER A 103 7.29 48.34 25.05
CA SER A 103 7.36 48.83 23.67
C SER A 103 7.85 47.76 22.69
N ALA A 104 8.86 46.97 23.07
CA ALA A 104 9.37 45.88 22.24
C ALA A 104 8.33 44.77 22.04
N VAL A 105 7.61 44.38 23.10
CA VAL A 105 6.54 43.39 23.03
C VAL A 105 5.38 43.86 22.18
N GLU A 106 4.97 45.13 22.32
CA GLU A 106 3.90 45.72 21.50
C GLU A 106 4.26 45.73 20.01
N LYS A 107 5.47 46.19 19.67
CA LYS A 107 5.94 46.18 18.28
C LYS A 107 6.07 44.77 17.71
N LEU A 108 6.52 43.81 18.51
CA LEU A 108 6.60 42.41 18.08
C LEU A 108 5.21 41.81 17.85
N ALA A 109 4.24 42.14 18.71
CA ALA A 109 2.85 41.72 18.54
C ALA A 109 2.21 42.34 17.29
N GLU A 110 2.47 43.62 17.02
CA GLU A 110 2.01 44.30 15.82
C GLU A 110 2.61 43.69 14.54
N ALA A 111 3.94 43.50 14.50
CA ALA A 111 4.62 42.86 13.38
C ALA A 111 4.11 41.44 13.12
N LYS A 112 3.87 40.67 14.19
CA LYS A 112 3.28 39.33 14.07
C LYS A 112 1.88 39.37 13.46
N ARG A 113 1.05 40.32 13.89
CA ARG A 113 -0.30 40.51 13.35
C ARG A 113 -0.24 40.86 11.86
N GLU A 114 0.62 41.80 11.47
CA GLU A 114 0.79 42.21 10.08
C GLU A 114 1.28 41.05 9.19
N MET A 115 2.30 40.30 9.65
CA MET A 115 2.77 39.11 8.95
C MET A 115 1.68 38.04 8.81
N THR A 116 0.82 37.89 9.82
CA THR A 116 -0.29 36.92 9.76
C THR A 116 -1.32 37.33 8.71
N LEU A 117 -1.64 38.63 8.62
CA LEU A 117 -2.52 39.16 7.58
C LEU A 117 -1.94 38.96 6.18
N GLU A 118 -0.65 39.25 5.97
CA GLU A 118 -0.01 39.00 4.66
C GLU A 118 -0.02 37.52 4.26
N VAL A 119 0.17 36.62 5.22
CA VAL A 119 0.11 35.17 4.96
C VAL A 119 -1.31 34.74 4.57
N GLU A 120 -2.34 35.28 5.23
CA GLU A 120 -3.74 35.01 4.90
C GLU A 120 -4.10 35.56 3.51
N ASP A 121 -3.69 36.79 3.20
CA ASP A 121 -3.88 37.41 1.89
C ASP A 121 -3.16 36.62 0.78
N PHE A 122 -1.94 36.17 1.04
CA PHE A 122 -1.22 35.32 0.09
C PHE A 122 -1.92 33.96 -0.11
N ALA A 123 -2.40 33.33 0.96
CA ALA A 123 -3.09 32.05 0.88
C ALA A 123 -4.40 32.15 0.09
N THR A 124 -5.17 33.23 0.29
CA THR A 124 -6.40 33.47 -0.48
C THR A 124 -6.10 33.75 -1.94
N PHE A 125 -5.07 34.56 -2.24
CA PHE A 125 -4.62 34.81 -3.61
C PHE A 125 -4.17 33.52 -4.32
N ALA A 126 -3.33 32.72 -3.66
CA ALA A 126 -2.85 31.45 -4.22
C ALA A 126 -3.99 30.47 -4.50
N SER A 127 -4.99 30.41 -3.59
CA SER A 127 -6.18 29.58 -3.77
C SER A 127 -7.04 30.03 -4.95
N SER A 128 -7.22 31.34 -5.12
CA SER A 128 -7.91 31.90 -6.28
C SER A 128 -7.19 31.56 -7.58
N MET A 129 -5.87 31.73 -7.62
CA MET A 129 -5.07 31.44 -8.81
C MET A 129 -5.11 29.95 -9.19
N ALA A 130 -5.12 29.05 -8.20
CA ALA A 130 -5.27 27.62 -8.45
C ALA A 130 -6.64 27.30 -9.07
N ALA A 131 -7.72 27.91 -8.56
CA ALA A 131 -9.05 27.75 -9.12
C ALA A 131 -9.14 28.26 -10.57
N ASP A 132 -8.53 29.41 -10.88
CA ASP A 132 -8.47 29.96 -12.24
C ASP A 132 -7.71 29.03 -13.20
N ILE A 133 -6.62 28.40 -12.73
CA ILE A 133 -5.85 27.42 -13.53
C ILE A 133 -6.68 26.17 -13.81
N ASP A 134 -7.40 25.65 -12.82
CA ASP A 134 -8.27 24.49 -12.98
C ASP A 134 -9.41 24.78 -13.97
N GLU A 135 -10.03 25.96 -13.86
CA GLU A 135 -11.05 26.42 -14.81
C GLU A 135 -10.48 26.54 -16.22
N LEU A 136 -9.30 27.14 -16.38
CA LEU A 136 -8.63 27.27 -17.67
C LEU A 136 -8.31 25.90 -18.27
N TYR A 137 -7.80 24.97 -17.46
CA TYR A 137 -7.50 23.62 -17.89
C TYR A 137 -8.77 22.91 -18.37
N PHE A 138 -9.88 23.01 -17.63
CA PHE A 138 -11.15 22.42 -18.04
C PHE A 138 -11.66 23.01 -19.36
N ASN A 139 -11.62 24.34 -19.48
CA ASN A 139 -12.06 25.08 -20.65
C ASN A 139 -11.21 24.83 -21.90
N LEU A 140 -9.92 24.51 -21.75
CA LEU A 140 -9.04 24.17 -22.87
C LEU A 140 -9.10 22.67 -23.23
N SER A 141 -9.09 21.80 -22.22
CA SER A 141 -8.98 20.34 -22.40
C SER A 141 -10.18 19.76 -23.13
N TYR A 142 -11.40 20.22 -22.80
CA TYR A 142 -12.61 19.65 -23.38
C TYR A 142 -12.79 19.99 -24.88
N PRO A 143 -12.62 21.25 -25.34
CA PRO A 143 -12.63 21.56 -26.77
C PRO A 143 -11.48 20.94 -27.55
N LEU A 144 -10.28 20.85 -26.97
CA LEU A 144 -9.12 20.24 -27.63
C LEU A 144 -9.30 18.72 -27.79
N SER A 145 -9.76 18.02 -26.74
CA SER A 145 -10.09 16.60 -26.86
C SER A 145 -11.21 16.36 -27.87
N LYS A 146 -12.26 17.19 -27.87
CA LYS A 146 -13.33 17.13 -28.87
C LYS A 146 -12.80 17.36 -30.28
N THR A 147 -11.96 18.36 -30.52
CA THR A 147 -11.41 18.64 -31.87
C THR A 147 -10.43 17.56 -32.33
N LEU A 148 -9.60 17.02 -31.42
CA LEU A 148 -8.76 15.86 -31.69
C LEU A 148 -9.61 14.67 -32.12
N CYS A 149 -10.73 14.40 -31.45
CA CYS A 149 -11.71 13.36 -31.79
C CYS A 149 -12.28 13.45 -33.20
N HIS A 150 -12.36 14.65 -33.79
CA HIS A 150 -12.84 14.88 -35.17
C HIS A 150 -11.70 15.04 -36.18
N SER A 151 -10.44 15.02 -35.73
CA SER A 151 -9.30 15.02 -36.64
C SER A 151 -9.17 13.65 -37.29
N LYS A 152 -9.11 13.62 -38.63
CA LYS A 152 -8.99 12.37 -39.41
C LYS A 152 -7.69 11.60 -39.13
N SER A 153 -6.71 12.22 -38.45
CA SER A 153 -5.35 11.72 -38.36
C SER A 153 -4.94 11.16 -36.99
N PHE A 154 -5.62 11.50 -35.87
CA PHE A 154 -5.12 11.15 -34.54
C PHE A 154 -6.07 10.30 -33.67
N SER A 155 -7.34 10.65 -33.57
CA SER A 155 -8.29 9.92 -32.70
C SER A 155 -9.00 8.78 -33.42
N GLN A 156 -9.36 9.00 -34.68
CA GLN A 156 -10.14 8.04 -35.46
C GLN A 156 -9.32 6.77 -35.71
N ALA A 157 -8.01 6.90 -35.96
CA ALA A 157 -7.11 5.77 -36.15
C ALA A 157 -7.01 4.87 -34.90
N THR A 158 -6.97 5.45 -33.70
CA THR A 158 -6.92 4.70 -32.43
C THR A 158 -8.26 4.03 -32.12
N ILE A 159 -9.38 4.74 -32.31
CA ILE A 159 -10.72 4.16 -32.12
C ILE A 159 -10.99 3.07 -33.16
N GLU A 160 -10.61 3.29 -34.42
CA GLU A 160 -10.73 2.31 -35.50
C GLU A 160 -9.88 1.06 -35.23
N ALA A 161 -8.65 1.22 -34.72
CA ALA A 161 -7.81 0.10 -34.30
C ALA A 161 -8.44 -0.68 -33.13
N HIS A 162 -8.97 0.00 -32.11
CA HIS A 162 -9.64 -0.65 -30.99
C HIS A 162 -10.92 -1.38 -31.43
N LEU A 163 -11.73 -0.78 -32.30
CA LEU A 163 -12.93 -1.40 -32.84
C LEU A 163 -12.60 -2.59 -33.76
N ALA A 164 -11.56 -2.49 -34.56
CA ALA A 164 -11.08 -3.59 -35.40
C ALA A 164 -10.61 -4.76 -34.52
N ASN A 165 -9.83 -4.49 -33.48
CA ASN A 165 -9.38 -5.52 -32.53
C ASN A 165 -10.55 -6.17 -31.80
N ALA A 166 -11.49 -5.37 -31.28
CA ALA A 166 -12.69 -5.90 -30.61
C ALA A 166 -13.54 -6.77 -31.54
N LYS A 167 -13.63 -6.40 -32.83
CA LYS A 167 -14.33 -7.20 -33.83
C LYS A 167 -13.61 -8.52 -34.10
N GLU A 168 -12.29 -8.50 -34.20
CA GLU A 168 -11.48 -9.72 -34.37
C GLU A 168 -11.65 -10.67 -33.19
N GLU A 169 -11.54 -10.16 -31.96
CA GLU A 169 -11.77 -10.94 -30.74
C GLU A 169 -13.17 -11.56 -30.70
N LEU A 170 -14.19 -10.80 -31.09
CA LEU A 170 -15.56 -11.30 -31.14
C LEU A 170 -15.72 -12.42 -32.18
N THR A 171 -15.15 -12.26 -33.38
CA THR A 171 -15.18 -13.32 -34.40
C THR A 171 -14.43 -14.58 -33.97
N LYS A 172 -13.33 -14.42 -33.22
CA LYS A 172 -12.58 -15.53 -32.64
C LYS A 172 -13.43 -16.26 -31.60
N ALA A 173 -14.05 -15.54 -30.68
CA ALA A 173 -14.94 -16.11 -29.67
C ALA A 173 -16.14 -16.84 -30.29
N GLU A 174 -16.75 -16.29 -31.34
CA GLU A 174 -17.82 -16.98 -32.09
C GLU A 174 -17.34 -18.28 -32.72
N SER A 175 -16.11 -18.30 -33.27
CA SER A 175 -15.54 -19.52 -33.85
C SER A 175 -15.25 -20.60 -32.79
N GLU A 176 -14.75 -20.21 -31.63
CA GLU A 176 -14.49 -21.11 -30.49
C GLU A 176 -15.80 -21.67 -29.93
N LEU A 177 -16.85 -20.84 -29.81
CA LEU A 177 -18.18 -21.29 -29.41
C LEU A 177 -18.74 -22.33 -30.40
N GLY A 178 -18.56 -22.11 -31.70
CA GLY A 178 -18.97 -23.05 -32.74
C GLY A 178 -18.19 -24.37 -32.74
N LEU A 179 -16.93 -24.37 -32.29
CA LEU A 179 -16.17 -25.60 -32.06
C LEU A 179 -16.71 -26.34 -30.83
N LEU A 180 -16.85 -25.64 -29.70
CA LEU A 180 -17.33 -26.23 -28.46
C LEU A 180 -18.75 -26.80 -28.60
N HIS A 181 -19.63 -26.15 -29.37
CA HIS A 181 -20.96 -26.67 -29.65
C HIS A 181 -20.94 -27.99 -30.42
N ARG A 182 -20.00 -28.15 -31.37
CA ARG A 182 -19.83 -29.41 -32.11
C ARG A 182 -19.29 -30.52 -31.21
N GLU A 183 -18.26 -30.21 -30.41
CA GLU A 183 -17.72 -31.17 -29.44
C GLU A 183 -18.79 -31.64 -28.45
N TRP A 184 -19.65 -30.72 -27.99
CA TRP A 184 -20.77 -31.07 -27.12
C TRP A 184 -21.79 -31.99 -27.79
N LEU A 185 -22.13 -31.76 -29.06
CA LEU A 185 -23.00 -32.66 -29.83
C LEU A 185 -22.38 -34.05 -30.02
N ASP A 186 -21.07 -34.11 -30.33
CA ASP A 186 -20.34 -35.37 -30.49
C ASP A 186 -20.30 -36.16 -29.18
N LEU A 187 -20.11 -35.48 -28.04
CA LEU A 187 -20.13 -36.11 -26.72
C LEU A 187 -21.52 -36.66 -26.37
N ILE A 188 -22.60 -35.94 -26.70
CA ILE A 188 -23.96 -36.44 -26.48
C ILE A 188 -24.21 -37.69 -27.32
N GLN A 189 -23.79 -37.68 -28.58
CA GLN A 189 -23.95 -38.85 -29.45
C GLN A 189 -23.16 -40.04 -28.91
N LEU A 190 -21.89 -39.83 -28.54
CA LEU A 190 -21.05 -40.87 -27.95
C LEU A 190 -21.65 -41.43 -26.66
N GLN A 191 -22.20 -40.57 -25.80
CA GLN A 191 -22.86 -40.99 -24.56
C GLN A 191 -24.08 -41.86 -24.84
N GLU A 192 -24.92 -41.50 -25.82
CA GLU A 192 -26.08 -42.30 -26.19
C GLU A 192 -25.67 -43.64 -26.81
N ASP A 193 -24.65 -43.65 -27.66
CA ASP A 193 -24.12 -44.88 -28.26
C ASP A 193 -23.59 -45.85 -27.20
N LEU A 194 -22.81 -45.35 -26.22
CA LEU A 194 -22.33 -46.12 -25.08
C LEU A 194 -23.49 -46.64 -24.20
N ARG A 195 -24.51 -45.82 -23.97
CA ARG A 195 -25.70 -46.23 -23.21
C ARG A 195 -26.43 -47.38 -23.90
N GLN A 196 -26.57 -47.33 -25.22
CA GLN A 196 -27.17 -48.41 -26.01
C GLN A 196 -26.30 -49.67 -26.01
N GLU A 197 -24.98 -49.53 -26.08
CA GLU A 197 -24.06 -50.66 -25.98
C GLU A 197 -24.15 -51.36 -24.61
N LEU A 198 -24.23 -50.58 -23.52
CA LEU A 198 -24.38 -51.12 -22.17
C LEU A 198 -25.70 -51.89 -22.02
N LEU A 199 -26.81 -51.36 -22.54
CA LEU A 199 -28.09 -52.06 -22.57
C LEU A 199 -28.02 -53.37 -23.37
N ARG A 200 -27.34 -53.38 -24.52
CA ARG A 200 -27.13 -54.61 -25.31
C ARG A 200 -26.27 -55.65 -24.58
N MET A 201 -25.30 -55.23 -23.78
CA MET A 201 -24.50 -56.13 -22.95
C MET A 201 -25.31 -56.69 -21.78
N GLU A 202 -26.16 -55.88 -21.16
CA GLU A 202 -27.08 -56.30 -20.09
C GLU A 202 -28.15 -57.29 -20.62
N GLU A 203 -28.55 -57.17 -21.88
CA GLU A 203 -29.46 -58.10 -22.57
C GLU A 203 -28.76 -59.38 -23.14
N GLY A 204 -27.46 -59.56 -22.91
CA GLY A 204 -26.69 -60.78 -23.24
C GLY A 204 -27.08 -62.02 -22.42
N PRO A 205 -26.75 -63.25 -22.86
CA PRO A 205 -27.66 -64.41 -22.84
C PRO A 205 -28.04 -64.91 -21.43
N VAL A 206 -29.23 -64.49 -20.95
CA VAL A 206 -30.03 -65.23 -19.96
C VAL A 206 -30.83 -66.38 -20.64
N ALA A 207 -30.44 -66.76 -21.85
CA ALA A 207 -31.09 -67.81 -22.62
C ALA A 207 -30.04 -68.72 -23.25
N ASN A 208 -29.38 -69.52 -22.43
CA ASN A 208 -29.24 -70.97 -22.63
C ASN A 208 -28.36 -71.52 -21.52
N GLY A 209 -28.91 -72.45 -20.75
CA GLY A 209 -28.23 -73.06 -19.62
C GLY A 209 -26.99 -73.81 -20.06
N GLU A 210 -25.83 -73.28 -19.70
CA GLU A 210 -24.64 -74.08 -19.43
C GLU A 210 -24.02 -73.50 -18.17
N ALA A 211 -24.03 -74.29 -17.10
CA ALA A 211 -23.33 -73.98 -15.86
C ALA A 211 -21.82 -74.04 -16.15
N THR A 212 -21.27 -72.98 -16.71
CA THR A 212 -19.84 -72.78 -16.85
C THR A 212 -19.40 -71.69 -15.88
N ASN A 213 -18.92 -72.16 -14.73
CA ASN A 213 -17.94 -71.53 -13.85
C ASN A 213 -18.20 -70.06 -13.44
N GLU A 214 -19.28 -69.81 -12.72
CA GLU A 214 -19.44 -68.56 -11.94
C GLU A 214 -18.18 -68.27 -11.09
N ASP A 215 -17.53 -69.31 -10.57
CA ASP A 215 -16.34 -69.24 -9.72
C ASP A 215 -15.11 -68.62 -10.44
N GLU A 216 -14.98 -68.83 -11.76
CA GLU A 216 -13.86 -68.30 -12.56
C GLU A 216 -14.06 -66.80 -12.85
N TYR A 217 -15.31 -66.40 -13.13
CA TYR A 217 -15.69 -64.99 -13.30
C TYR A 217 -15.52 -64.18 -12.01
N TYR A 218 -15.93 -64.73 -10.85
CA TYR A 218 -15.72 -64.08 -9.56
C TYR A 218 -14.24 -63.99 -9.18
N ALA A 219 -13.42 -64.99 -9.53
CA ALA A 219 -11.98 -64.96 -9.32
C ALA A 219 -11.29 -63.89 -10.19
N GLU A 220 -11.67 -63.78 -11.46
CA GLU A 220 -11.12 -62.77 -12.37
C GLU A 220 -11.51 -61.34 -11.92
N MET A 221 -12.76 -61.13 -11.54
CA MET A 221 -13.24 -59.85 -10.98
C MET A 221 -12.54 -59.49 -9.67
N ALA A 222 -12.29 -60.46 -8.79
CA ALA A 222 -11.53 -60.24 -7.55
C ALA A 222 -10.07 -59.86 -7.85
N SER A 223 -9.43 -60.50 -8.83
CA SER A 223 -8.07 -60.18 -9.25
C SER A 223 -7.97 -58.78 -9.87
N PHE A 224 -8.96 -58.38 -10.66
CA PHE A 224 -9.03 -57.05 -11.26
C PHE A 224 -9.24 -55.96 -10.19
N LYS A 225 -10.11 -56.23 -9.21
CA LYS A 225 -10.31 -55.31 -8.09
C LYS A 225 -9.03 -55.15 -7.26
N GLN A 226 -8.32 -56.24 -7.00
CA GLN A 226 -7.05 -56.21 -6.28
C GLN A 226 -5.99 -55.42 -7.05
N GLU A 227 -5.97 -55.52 -8.38
CA GLU A 227 -5.06 -54.77 -9.24
C GLU A 227 -5.37 -53.26 -9.21
N ILE A 228 -6.65 -52.87 -9.24
CA ILE A 228 -7.06 -51.47 -9.07
C ILE A 228 -6.62 -50.95 -7.70
N GLU A 229 -6.87 -51.70 -6.63
CA GLU A 229 -6.47 -51.32 -5.27
C GLU A 229 -4.95 -51.17 -5.15
N ARG A 230 -4.18 -52.04 -5.82
CA ARG A 230 -2.71 -51.94 -5.90
C ARG A 230 -2.27 -50.67 -6.62
N ILE A 231 -2.84 -50.37 -7.79
CA ILE A 231 -2.50 -49.16 -8.57
C ILE A 231 -2.82 -47.90 -7.76
N VAL A 232 -3.97 -47.86 -7.07
CA VAL A 232 -4.35 -46.73 -6.23
C VAL A 232 -3.37 -46.57 -5.06
N ALA A 233 -2.98 -47.67 -4.40
CA ALA A 233 -2.00 -47.63 -3.33
C ALA A 233 -0.63 -47.13 -3.80
N GLU A 234 -0.15 -47.63 -4.95
CA GLU A 234 1.12 -47.19 -5.56
C GLU A 234 1.09 -45.72 -5.97
N SER A 235 -0.03 -45.25 -6.53
CA SER A 235 -0.20 -43.85 -6.89
C SER A 235 -0.22 -42.93 -5.67
N ASN A 236 -0.89 -43.33 -4.59
CA ASN A 236 -0.92 -42.55 -3.35
C ASN A 236 0.47 -42.50 -2.70
N GLN A 237 1.19 -43.62 -2.66
CA GLN A 237 2.57 -43.65 -2.15
C GLN A 237 3.49 -42.73 -2.97
N ALA A 238 3.37 -42.73 -4.30
CA ALA A 238 4.16 -41.85 -5.14
C ALA A 238 3.85 -40.36 -4.88
N ILE A 239 2.59 -40.02 -4.60
CA ILE A 239 2.19 -38.66 -4.21
C ILE A 239 2.80 -38.28 -2.86
N ASP A 240 2.77 -39.18 -1.88
CA ASP A 240 3.36 -38.94 -0.55
C ASP A 240 4.88 -38.73 -0.64
N GLU A 241 5.58 -39.50 -1.48
CA GLU A 241 7.02 -39.34 -1.72
C GLU A 241 7.35 -37.99 -2.40
N ILE A 242 6.51 -37.54 -3.34
CA ILE A 242 6.65 -36.22 -3.97
C ILE A 242 6.44 -35.10 -2.93
N GLU A 243 5.42 -35.22 -2.08
CA GLU A 243 5.13 -34.22 -1.06
C GLU A 243 6.26 -34.10 -0.02
N GLU A 244 6.80 -35.23 0.44
CA GLU A 244 7.92 -35.24 1.39
C GLU A 244 9.15 -34.57 0.78
N ASN A 245 9.52 -34.93 -0.45
CA ASN A 245 10.64 -34.30 -1.17
C ASN A 245 10.44 -32.79 -1.32
N TYR A 246 9.22 -32.35 -1.64
CA TYR A 246 8.91 -30.92 -1.75
C TYR A 246 9.03 -30.20 -0.40
N ARG A 247 8.56 -30.82 0.69
CA ARG A 247 8.73 -30.26 2.05
C ARG A 247 10.21 -30.17 2.45
N GLU A 248 11.00 -31.19 2.18
CA GLU A 248 12.45 -31.18 2.44
C GLU A 248 13.16 -30.08 1.63
N GLU A 249 12.86 -29.95 0.34
CA GLU A 249 13.47 -28.94 -0.53
C GLU A 249 13.09 -27.52 -0.10
N ALA A 250 11.81 -27.28 0.23
CA ALA A 250 11.33 -26.00 0.74
C ALA A 250 12.03 -25.63 2.06
N HIS A 251 12.18 -26.59 2.97
CA HIS A 251 12.90 -26.38 4.22
C HIS A 251 14.39 -26.08 3.97
N ALA A 252 15.05 -26.84 3.09
CA ALA A 252 16.44 -26.62 2.73
C ALA A 252 16.65 -25.23 2.08
N GLN A 253 15.74 -24.79 1.21
CA GLN A 253 15.79 -23.46 0.59
C GLN A 253 15.59 -22.35 1.63
N SER A 254 14.63 -22.51 2.54
CA SER A 254 14.41 -21.57 3.65
C SER A 254 15.67 -21.41 4.52
N MET A 255 16.33 -22.53 4.86
CA MET A 255 17.59 -22.51 5.61
C MET A 255 18.74 -21.85 4.83
N ARG A 256 18.83 -22.05 3.51
CA ARG A 256 19.83 -21.35 2.67
C ARG A 256 19.59 -19.84 2.68
N ILE A 257 18.34 -19.38 2.59
CA ILE A 257 18.00 -17.96 2.64
C ILE A 257 18.37 -17.37 4.00
N LEU A 258 18.02 -18.05 5.10
CA LEU A 258 18.40 -17.63 6.45
C LEU A 258 19.92 -17.54 6.63
N GLN A 259 20.68 -18.50 6.11
CA GLN A 259 22.15 -18.45 6.16
C GLN A 259 22.71 -17.30 5.30
N ALA A 260 22.16 -17.04 4.13
CA ALA A 260 22.58 -15.92 3.28
C ALA A 260 22.33 -14.57 3.96
N MET A 261 21.22 -14.40 4.68
CA MET A 261 20.91 -13.18 5.43
C MET A 261 21.76 -12.98 6.70
N LEU A 262 22.43 -14.03 7.21
CA LEU A 262 23.26 -13.96 8.42
C LEU A 262 24.75 -13.66 8.12
N VAL A 263 25.14 -13.67 6.85
CA VAL A 263 26.52 -13.50 6.37
C VAL A 263 26.76 -12.10 5.79
N ASP A 264 25.71 -11.28 5.64
CA ASP A 264 25.76 -9.82 5.45
C ASP A 264 25.61 -9.07 6.80
#